data_AF-A0A497QDZ1-F1
#
_entry.id   AF-A0A497QDZ1-F1
#
_cell.length_a   1.000
_cell.length_b   1.000
_cell.length_c   1.000
_cell.angle_alpha   90.00
_cell.angle_beta   90.00
_cell.angle_gamma   90.00
#
_symmetry.space_group_name_H-M   'P 1'
#
loop_
_entity.id
_entity.type
_entity.pdbx_description
1 polymer ?
#
loop_
_entity_poly.entity_id
_entity_poly.type
_entity_poly.pdbx_seq_one_letter_code
_entity_poly.pdbx_strand_id
1 'polypeptide(L)'
;MVSQIDALNTKIIDLLHEFNQLIQGVIQGPNCIDPNICHGDCCFVHLDVPKALCEYCVSHGLAKPSNFKRSTIFSFQVKMDLKTLKCPFFSHEINGCAVHFSGAKIPQCWVYPTGLDVEHIEHACKRAEGWDIVELEKAAQAQQVLNRYILLCKQEAEEEQSLKEVLNRLQKISYEKLIEYAPAHISGLEDAWNSFDWIVSETWNLGLKSLCESISCNFSYFECHHVCPSLKNAIQKKLPALVKKHHSIYGYKNQLLFSDLIRIMSEYGDV
;
A
#
# COMPACT_ATOMS: atom_id res chain seq x y z
N MET A 1 -26.22 -13.08 -0.02
CA MET A 1 -25.09 -13.99 -0.26
C MET A 1 -23.83 -13.21 0.09
N VAL A 2 -23.09 -13.65 1.10
CA VAL A 2 -21.78 -13.08 1.45
C VAL A 2 -20.85 -13.37 0.30
N SER A 3 -20.18 -12.36 -0.26
CA SER A 3 -19.25 -12.60 -1.36
C SER A 3 -18.06 -13.43 -0.88
N GLN A 4 -17.38 -14.16 -1.78
CA GLN A 4 -16.20 -14.97 -1.40
C GLN A 4 -15.12 -14.11 -0.72
N ILE A 5 -14.97 -12.85 -1.15
CA ILE A 5 -14.03 -11.89 -0.56
C ILE A 5 -14.45 -11.46 0.85
N ASP A 6 -15.75 -11.25 1.12
CA ASP A 6 -16.22 -10.89 2.47
C ASP A 6 -15.94 -12.01 3.49
N ALA A 7 -16.10 -13.27 3.06
CA ALA A 7 -15.78 -14.44 3.88
C ALA A 7 -14.27 -14.56 4.14
N LEU A 8 -13.43 -14.22 3.15
CA LEU A 8 -11.98 -14.16 3.31
C LEU A 8 -11.58 -13.04 4.29
N ASN A 9 -12.12 -11.84 4.12
CA ASN A 9 -11.86 -10.69 4.97
C ASN A 9 -12.22 -10.97 6.43
N THR A 10 -13.34 -11.63 6.67
CA THR A 10 -13.76 -12.04 8.03
C THR A 10 -12.71 -12.96 8.67
N LYS A 11 -12.27 -14.00 7.94
CA LYS A 11 -11.23 -14.93 8.43
C LYS A 11 -9.89 -14.25 8.70
N ILE A 12 -9.51 -13.26 7.89
CA ILE A 12 -8.28 -12.48 8.10
C ILE A 12 -8.36 -11.73 9.43
N ILE A 13 -9.49 -11.08 9.71
CA ILE A 13 -9.70 -10.35 10.96
C ILE A 13 -9.77 -11.30 12.17
N ASP A 14 -10.43 -12.45 12.03
CA ASP A 14 -10.49 -13.46 13.10
C ASP A 14 -9.09 -13.98 13.47
N LEU A 15 -8.27 -14.32 12.48
CA LEU A 15 -6.88 -14.75 12.70
C LEU A 15 -6.02 -13.63 13.30
N LEU A 16 -6.26 -12.37 12.93
CA LEU A 16 -5.58 -11.23 13.54
C LEU A 16 -5.91 -11.13 15.03
N HIS A 17 -7.18 -11.27 15.41
CA HIS A 17 -7.61 -11.25 16.81
C HIS A 17 -7.04 -12.45 17.57
N GLU A 18 -7.09 -13.66 17.01
CA GLU A 18 -6.47 -14.87 17.60
C GLU A 18 -4.97 -14.65 17.83
N PHE A 19 -4.24 -14.14 16.84
CA PHE A 19 -2.82 -13.83 16.96
C PHE A 19 -2.55 -12.80 18.05
N ASN A 20 -3.30 -11.69 18.06
CA ASN A 20 -3.11 -10.61 19.03
C ASN A 20 -3.41 -11.07 20.46
N GLN A 21 -4.40 -11.94 20.67
CA GLN A 21 -4.69 -12.54 21.97
C GLN A 21 -3.58 -13.49 22.42
N LEU A 22 -3.07 -14.33 21.52
CA LEU A 22 -2.01 -15.29 21.83
C LEU A 22 -0.70 -14.59 22.18
N ILE A 23 -0.34 -13.54 21.45
CA ILE A 23 0.96 -12.90 21.59
C ILE A 23 1.03 -11.90 22.74
N GLN A 24 -0.12 -11.47 23.26
CA GLN A 24 -0.19 -10.57 24.40
C GLN A 24 0.45 -11.23 25.64
N GLY A 25 1.52 -10.62 26.16
CA GLY A 25 2.28 -11.16 27.30
C GLY A 25 3.33 -12.21 26.93
N VAL A 26 3.37 -12.70 25.68
CA VAL A 26 4.40 -13.62 25.18
C VAL A 26 5.69 -12.90 24.84
N ILE A 27 5.59 -11.65 24.38
CA ILE A 27 6.75 -10.80 24.09
C ILE A 27 6.79 -9.65 25.08
N GLN A 28 7.92 -9.49 25.76
CA GLN A 28 8.24 -8.30 26.55
C GLN A 28 9.03 -7.33 25.67
N GLY A 29 8.69 -6.05 25.75
CA GLY A 29 9.31 -5.00 24.93
C GLY A 29 8.71 -3.62 25.28
N PRO A 30 9.11 -2.56 24.57
CA PRO A 30 8.61 -1.22 24.81
C PRO A 30 7.08 -1.17 24.77
N ASN A 31 6.50 -0.64 25.83
CA ASN A 31 5.06 -0.56 25.98
C ASN A 31 4.48 0.58 25.12
N CYS A 32 3.99 0.26 23.92
CA CYS A 32 3.44 1.24 22.97
C CYS A 32 2.14 1.94 23.44
N ILE A 33 1.67 1.67 24.65
CA ILE A 33 0.57 2.38 25.32
C ILE A 33 1.03 3.20 26.53
N ASP A 34 2.30 3.11 26.93
CA ASP A 34 2.86 3.98 27.96
C ASP A 34 3.30 5.30 27.31
N PRO A 35 2.74 6.45 27.71
CA PRO A 35 3.08 7.75 27.13
C PRO A 35 4.54 8.19 27.37
N ASN A 36 5.22 7.59 28.35
CA ASN A 36 6.64 7.85 28.63
C ASN A 36 7.56 6.98 27.75
N ILE A 37 7.01 6.00 27.03
CA ILE A 37 7.73 5.09 26.15
C ILE A 37 7.34 5.33 24.69
N CYS A 38 6.05 5.49 24.42
CA CYS A 38 5.49 5.65 23.08
C CYS A 38 5.31 7.12 22.73
N HIS A 39 6.27 7.68 22.00
CA HIS A 39 6.14 9.03 21.45
C HIS A 39 5.64 9.04 19.98
N GLY A 40 5.11 7.90 19.50
CA GLY A 40 4.77 7.71 18.09
C GLY A 40 5.99 7.46 17.18
N ASP A 41 7.18 7.41 17.75
CA ASP A 41 8.47 7.21 17.06
C ASP A 41 8.77 5.71 16.83
N CYS A 42 7.85 5.00 16.19
CA CYS A 42 7.98 3.55 15.96
C CYS A 42 9.26 3.19 15.19
N CYS A 43 9.78 1.97 15.41
CA CYS A 43 10.88 1.41 14.61
C CYS A 43 10.46 1.47 13.11
N PHE A 44 11.38 1.86 12.21
CA PHE A 44 11.12 2.09 10.78
C PHE A 44 10.83 0.77 10.03
N VAL A 45 9.72 0.13 10.36
CA VAL A 45 9.30 -1.15 9.81
C VAL A 45 8.28 -0.88 8.71
N HIS A 46 8.47 -1.51 7.56
CA HIS A 46 7.46 -1.54 6.51
C HIS A 46 6.33 -2.46 6.96
N LEU A 47 5.16 -1.88 7.23
CA LEU A 47 3.99 -2.62 7.70
C LEU A 47 3.06 -2.92 6.51
N ASP A 48 3.16 -4.12 5.96
CA ASP A 48 2.24 -4.60 4.92
C ASP A 48 0.97 -5.12 5.58
N VAL A 49 -0.18 -4.71 5.05
CA VAL A 49 -1.49 -4.95 5.65
C VAL A 49 -2.50 -5.37 4.58
N PRO A 50 -3.38 -6.34 4.88
CA PRO A 50 -4.49 -6.69 4.00
C PRO A 50 -5.51 -5.54 3.95
N LYS A 51 -6.28 -5.47 2.87
CA LYS A 51 -7.35 -4.47 2.70
C LYS A 51 -8.39 -4.60 3.80
N ALA A 52 -8.74 -5.81 4.20
CA ALA A 52 -9.65 -6.09 5.31
C ALA A 52 -9.25 -5.34 6.59
N LEU A 53 -7.96 -5.35 6.94
CA LEU A 53 -7.46 -4.63 8.11
C LEU A 53 -7.46 -3.12 7.90
N CYS A 54 -7.11 -2.65 6.70
CA CYS A 54 -7.19 -1.23 6.38
C CYS A 54 -8.62 -0.70 6.51
N GLU A 55 -9.61 -1.42 5.97
CA GLU A 55 -11.04 -1.09 6.04
C GLU A 55 -11.55 -1.14 7.48
N TYR A 56 -11.13 -2.13 8.26
CA TYR A 56 -11.41 -2.18 9.69
C TYR A 56 -10.88 -0.93 10.40
N CYS A 57 -9.61 -0.57 10.19
CA CYS A 57 -9.00 0.60 10.82
C CYS A 57 -9.69 1.91 10.40
N VAL A 58 -10.07 2.06 9.13
CA VAL A 58 -10.76 3.26 8.64
C VAL A 58 -12.18 3.36 9.21
N SER A 59 -12.94 2.26 9.19
CA SER A 59 -14.32 2.24 9.69
C SER A 59 -14.43 2.49 11.20
N HIS A 60 -13.40 2.17 11.97
CA HIS A 60 -13.33 2.39 13.41
C HIS A 60 -12.60 3.70 13.78
N GLY A 61 -12.27 4.55 12.81
CA GLY A 61 -11.61 5.84 13.07
C GLY A 61 -10.16 5.73 13.56
N LEU A 62 -9.51 4.57 13.41
CA LEU A 62 -8.14 4.32 13.83
C LEU A 62 -7.10 4.86 12.84
N ALA A 63 -7.49 5.02 11.57
CA ALA A 63 -6.67 5.58 10.50
C ALA A 63 -7.53 6.19 9.39
N LYS A 64 -6.90 6.95 8.50
CA LYS A 64 -7.51 7.48 7.26
C LYS A 64 -7.02 6.67 6.06
N PRO A 65 -7.77 6.61 4.95
CA PRO A 65 -7.31 5.97 3.70
C PRO A 65 -5.93 6.46 3.23
N SER A 66 -5.63 7.75 3.43
CA SER A 66 -4.34 8.36 3.08
C SER A 66 -3.15 7.86 3.90
N ASN A 67 -3.40 7.15 5.01
CA ASN A 67 -2.38 6.49 5.81
C ASN A 67 -1.94 5.14 5.21
N PHE A 68 -2.55 4.70 4.12
CA PHE A 68 -2.20 3.48 3.42
C PHE A 68 -1.78 3.79 1.99
N LYS A 69 -0.81 3.05 1.48
CA LYS A 69 -0.43 3.02 0.07
C LYS A 69 -0.53 1.59 -0.42
N ARG A 70 -0.84 1.40 -1.69
CA ARG A 70 -0.95 0.07 -2.27
C ARG A 70 0.41 -0.65 -2.28
N SER A 71 0.40 -1.95 -2.00
CA SER A 71 1.61 -2.80 -1.91
C SER A 71 1.52 -3.96 -2.91
N THR A 72 2.65 -4.63 -3.13
CA THR A 72 2.76 -5.84 -3.94
C THR A 72 2.89 -7.10 -3.08
N ILE A 73 3.13 -6.97 -1.76
CA ILE A 73 3.27 -8.11 -0.85
C ILE A 73 1.90 -8.51 -0.31
N PHE A 74 1.23 -7.59 0.39
CA PHE A 74 -0.20 -7.63 0.66
C PHE A 74 -0.90 -6.55 -0.16
N SER A 75 -2.20 -6.36 0.06
CA SER A 75 -2.99 -5.34 -0.63
C SER A 75 -2.47 -3.91 -0.38
N PHE A 76 -2.01 -3.62 0.84
CA PHE A 76 -1.55 -2.29 1.24
C PHE A 76 -0.29 -2.34 2.10
N GLN A 77 0.31 -1.17 2.27
CA GLN A 77 1.36 -0.88 3.23
C GLN A 77 1.00 0.40 3.98
N VAL A 78 1.28 0.45 5.27
CA VAL A 78 1.11 1.65 6.09
C VAL A 78 2.12 2.71 5.63
N LYS A 79 1.62 3.91 5.33
CA LYS A 79 2.42 5.08 4.95
C LYS A 79 2.92 5.78 6.21
N MET A 80 4.16 5.52 6.58
CA MET A 80 4.87 6.29 7.59
C MET A 80 5.19 7.70 7.06
N ASP A 81 5.00 8.72 7.89
CA ASP A 81 5.49 10.05 7.58
C ASP A 81 7.01 10.05 7.71
N LEU A 82 7.73 10.10 6.60
CA LEU A 82 9.20 10.06 6.60
C LEU A 82 9.84 11.34 7.18
N LYS A 83 9.10 12.45 7.25
CA LYS A 83 9.61 13.71 7.82
C LYS A 83 9.52 13.69 9.33
N THR A 84 8.39 13.24 9.86
CA THR A 84 8.15 13.24 11.31
C THR A 84 8.49 11.90 11.97
N LEU A 85 8.61 10.84 11.17
CA LEU A 85 8.75 9.44 11.59
C LEU A 85 7.63 8.98 12.53
N LYS A 86 6.49 9.68 12.52
CA LYS A 86 5.34 9.37 13.37
C LYS A 86 4.48 8.27 12.76
N CYS A 87 4.10 7.33 13.61
CA CYS A 87 3.16 6.26 13.29
C CYS A 87 1.75 6.84 13.07
N PRO A 88 1.05 6.48 11.98
CA PRO A 88 -0.29 6.97 11.72
C PRO A 88 -1.35 6.46 12.72
N PHE A 89 -1.02 5.43 13.50
CA PHE A 89 -1.89 4.91 14.56
C PHE A 89 -1.61 5.54 15.93
N PHE A 90 -0.70 6.52 16.03
CA PHE A 90 -0.51 7.26 17.28
C PHE A 90 -1.71 8.17 17.51
N SER A 91 -2.35 8.03 18.68
CA SER A 91 -3.46 8.89 19.10
C SER A 91 -3.01 9.76 20.27
N HIS A 92 -3.19 11.07 20.10
CA HIS A 92 -2.95 12.04 21.17
C HIS A 92 -3.93 11.92 22.33
N GLU A 93 -5.14 11.39 22.09
CA GLU A 93 -6.18 11.25 23.11
C GLU A 93 -5.79 10.26 24.19
N ILE A 94 -5.28 9.10 23.78
CA ILE A 94 -4.79 8.05 24.70
C ILE A 94 -3.27 8.15 24.92
N ASN A 95 -2.61 9.11 24.26
CA ASN A 95 -1.17 9.30 24.24
C ASN A 95 -0.39 7.99 23.99
N GLY A 96 -0.79 7.28 22.93
CA GLY A 96 -0.29 5.93 22.64
C GLY A 96 -0.82 5.35 21.32
N CYS A 97 -0.58 4.07 21.10
CA CYS A 97 -0.95 3.39 19.86
C CYS A 97 -2.44 2.96 19.87
N ALA A 98 -3.27 3.58 19.03
CA ALA A 98 -4.72 3.34 18.97
C ALA A 98 -5.09 1.89 18.63
N VAL A 99 -4.29 1.22 17.80
CA VAL A 99 -4.56 -0.17 17.40
C VAL A 99 -4.25 -1.19 18.49
N HIS A 100 -3.57 -0.79 19.57
CA HIS A 100 -3.26 -1.70 20.68
C HIS A 100 -4.52 -2.13 21.43
N PHE A 101 -5.49 -1.23 21.57
CA PHE A 101 -6.71 -1.47 22.34
C PHE A 101 -7.88 -2.00 21.49
N SER A 102 -7.78 -1.91 20.16
CA SER A 102 -8.84 -2.32 19.25
C SER A 102 -8.74 -3.78 18.81
N GLY A 103 -7.69 -4.50 19.19
CA GLY A 103 -7.39 -5.82 18.62
C GLY A 103 -6.86 -5.76 17.19
N ALA A 104 -6.67 -4.57 16.61
CA ALA A 104 -6.20 -4.38 15.23
C ALA A 104 -4.68 -4.17 15.12
N LYS A 105 -3.92 -4.47 16.18
CA LYS A 105 -2.46 -4.30 16.16
C LYS A 105 -1.86 -5.21 15.08
N ILE A 106 -1.10 -4.60 14.18
CA ILE A 106 -0.53 -5.28 13.01
C ILE A 106 0.52 -6.30 13.49
N PRO A 107 0.52 -7.56 13.00
CA PRO A 107 1.44 -8.58 13.50
C PRO A 107 2.92 -8.20 13.39
N GLN A 108 3.32 -7.47 12.34
CA GLN A 108 4.68 -6.95 12.17
C GLN A 108 5.13 -6.03 13.32
N CYS A 109 4.20 -5.37 14.02
CA CYS A 109 4.50 -4.56 15.22
C CYS A 109 4.72 -5.41 16.48
N TRP A 110 4.37 -6.69 16.46
CA TRP A 110 4.66 -7.65 17.53
C TRP A 110 5.96 -8.38 17.26
N VAL A 111 6.13 -8.86 16.03
CA VAL A 111 7.24 -9.77 15.72
C VAL A 111 8.54 -9.04 15.41
N TYR A 112 8.55 -7.75 15.11
CA TYR A 112 9.81 -7.04 14.88
C TYR A 112 10.46 -6.61 16.21
N PRO A 113 11.79 -6.82 16.40
CA PRO A 113 12.76 -7.41 15.47
C PRO A 113 12.92 -8.93 15.59
N THR A 114 12.33 -9.57 16.61
CA THR A 114 12.61 -10.98 16.97
C THR A 114 12.20 -12.02 15.93
N GLY A 115 11.30 -11.68 15.01
CA GLY A 115 10.67 -12.59 14.06
C GLY A 115 9.79 -13.66 14.70
N LEU A 116 9.57 -13.63 16.03
CA LEU A 116 9.18 -14.80 16.84
C LEU A 116 10.15 -15.98 16.73
N ASP A 117 11.39 -15.72 16.30
CA ASP A 117 12.43 -16.73 16.23
C ASP A 117 12.96 -17.00 17.65
N VAL A 118 12.59 -18.16 18.18
CA VAL A 118 13.00 -18.63 19.50
C VAL A 118 14.47 -19.05 19.56
N GLU A 119 15.11 -19.27 18.41
CA GLU A 119 16.51 -19.71 18.29
C GLU A 119 17.46 -18.53 18.05
N HIS A 120 16.98 -17.45 17.42
CA HIS A 120 17.77 -16.27 17.05
C HIS A 120 17.11 -14.97 17.52
N ILE A 121 17.12 -14.72 18.84
CA ILE A 121 16.63 -13.45 19.39
C ILE A 121 17.67 -12.35 19.13
N GLU A 122 17.55 -11.63 18.01
CA GLU A 122 18.27 -10.36 17.85
C GLU A 122 17.53 -9.25 18.62
N HIS A 123 18.03 -8.95 19.82
CA HIS A 123 17.43 -7.99 20.77
C HIS A 123 17.49 -6.50 20.33
N ALA A 124 17.86 -6.17 19.10
CA ALA A 124 18.20 -4.79 18.74
C ALA A 124 17.12 -4.08 17.91
N CYS A 125 16.13 -3.42 18.56
CA CYS A 125 15.58 -2.19 17.98
C CYS A 125 16.39 -1.01 18.51
N LYS A 126 16.88 -0.14 17.62
CA LYS A 126 17.73 1.03 17.92
C LYS A 126 17.18 2.02 18.96
N ARG A 127 15.93 1.88 19.41
CA ARG A 127 15.20 2.85 20.25
C ARG A 127 14.72 2.31 21.60
N ALA A 128 14.84 1.02 21.89
CA ALA A 128 14.40 0.44 23.16
C ALA A 128 15.34 -0.70 23.61
N GLU A 129 15.37 -0.96 24.92
CA GLU A 129 15.81 -2.25 25.45
C GLU A 129 14.98 -3.32 24.72
N GLY A 130 15.65 -4.36 24.22
CA GLY A 130 15.14 -5.25 23.19
C GLY A 130 13.78 -5.91 23.43
N TRP A 131 13.34 -6.69 22.46
CA TRP A 131 12.17 -7.54 22.61
C TRP A 131 12.60 -8.94 23.02
N ASP A 132 11.98 -9.48 24.07
CA ASP A 132 12.25 -10.80 24.62
C ASP A 132 11.02 -11.71 24.51
N ILE A 133 11.21 -12.95 24.08
CA ILE A 133 10.15 -13.96 24.09
C ILE A 133 10.19 -14.67 25.44
N VAL A 134 9.13 -14.53 26.24
CA VAL A 134 9.06 -15.09 27.60
C VAL A 134 8.25 -16.39 27.70
N GLU A 135 7.43 -16.69 26.68
CA GLU A 135 6.62 -17.92 26.63
C GLU A 135 6.79 -18.66 25.29
N LEU A 136 7.81 -19.51 25.20
CA LEU A 136 8.22 -20.19 23.95
C LEU A 136 7.09 -21.03 23.30
N GLU A 137 6.31 -21.75 24.09
CA GLU A 137 5.23 -22.60 23.57
C GLU A 137 4.12 -21.75 22.93
N LYS A 138 3.71 -20.66 23.58
CA LYS A 138 2.73 -19.72 23.01
C LYS A 138 3.28 -18.98 21.79
N ALA A 139 4.57 -18.63 21.78
CA ALA A 139 5.23 -18.07 20.60
C ALA A 139 5.15 -19.03 19.40
N ALA A 140 5.39 -20.32 19.59
CA ALA A 140 5.25 -21.32 18.54
C ALA A 140 3.81 -21.43 18.03
N GLN A 141 2.81 -21.38 18.91
CA GLN A 141 1.40 -21.34 18.52
C GLN A 141 1.05 -20.06 17.74
N ALA A 142 1.48 -18.91 18.22
CA ALA A 142 1.29 -17.62 17.55
C ALA A 142 1.93 -17.61 16.15
N GLN A 143 3.09 -18.24 15.98
CA GLN A 143 3.74 -18.39 14.67
C GLN A 143 2.87 -19.19 13.68
N GLN A 144 2.19 -20.25 14.15
CA GLN A 144 1.26 -21.01 13.29
C GLN A 144 0.04 -20.17 12.87
N VAL A 145 -0.50 -19.35 13.78
CA VAL A 145 -1.58 -18.41 13.46
C VAL A 145 -1.11 -17.36 12.46
N LEU A 146 0.07 -16.78 12.68
CA LEU A 146 0.69 -15.79 11.80
C LEU A 146 0.90 -16.33 10.39
N ASN A 147 1.39 -17.57 10.26
CA ASN A 147 1.59 -18.19 8.94
C ASN A 147 0.27 -18.35 8.18
N ARG A 148 -0.82 -18.74 8.87
CA ARG A 148 -2.17 -18.81 8.27
C ARG A 148 -2.68 -17.42 7.89
N TYR A 149 -2.48 -16.41 8.75
CA TYR A 149 -2.84 -15.02 8.47
C TYR A 149 -2.12 -14.50 7.22
N ILE A 150 -0.80 -14.68 7.13
CA ILE A 150 0.02 -14.27 5.99
C ILE A 150 -0.48 -14.93 4.70
N LEU A 151 -0.82 -16.22 4.74
CA LEU A 151 -1.35 -16.94 3.58
C LEU A 151 -2.65 -16.30 3.07
N LEU A 152 -3.61 -16.01 3.96
CA LEU A 152 -4.87 -15.39 3.57
C LEU A 152 -4.68 -13.94 3.09
N CYS A 153 -3.75 -13.19 3.68
CA CYS A 153 -3.43 -11.83 3.22
C CYS A 153 -2.85 -11.82 1.80
N LYS A 154 -2.03 -12.82 1.44
CA LYS A 154 -1.51 -12.98 0.08
C LYS A 154 -2.62 -13.35 -0.89
N GLN A 155 -3.52 -14.25 -0.51
CA GLN A 155 -4.68 -14.60 -1.33
C GLN A 155 -5.57 -13.38 -1.60
N GLU A 156 -5.87 -12.58 -0.56
CA GLU A 156 -6.63 -11.33 -0.70
C GLU A 156 -5.91 -10.36 -1.65
N ALA A 157 -4.59 -10.22 -1.51
CA ALA A 157 -3.79 -9.37 -2.37
C ALA A 157 -3.84 -9.82 -3.83
N GLU A 158 -3.76 -11.12 -4.12
CA GLU A 158 -3.88 -11.67 -5.48
C GLU A 158 -5.25 -11.32 -6.11
N GLU A 159 -6.33 -11.41 -5.33
CA GLU A 159 -7.67 -11.03 -5.77
C GLU A 159 -7.77 -9.52 -6.04
N GLU A 160 -7.29 -8.67 -5.13
CA GLU A 160 -7.26 -7.21 -5.25
C GLU A 160 -6.36 -6.70 -6.39
N GLN A 161 -5.31 -7.46 -6.72
CA GLN A 161 -4.34 -7.17 -7.78
C GLN A 161 -4.70 -7.83 -9.12
N SER A 162 -5.82 -8.55 -9.17
CA SER A 162 -6.33 -9.13 -10.40
C SER A 162 -6.58 -8.05 -11.45
N LEU A 163 -6.39 -8.41 -12.73
CA LEU A 163 -6.60 -7.47 -13.85
C LEU A 163 -8.00 -6.83 -13.80
N LYS A 164 -9.01 -7.60 -13.40
CA LYS A 164 -10.39 -7.11 -13.25
C LYS A 164 -10.45 -5.94 -12.27
N GLU A 165 -9.91 -6.11 -11.07
CA GLU A 165 -9.96 -5.08 -10.03
C GLU A 165 -9.07 -3.87 -10.36
N VAL A 166 -7.91 -4.11 -10.98
CA VAL A 166 -7.06 -3.04 -11.52
C VAL A 166 -7.82 -2.18 -12.54
N LEU A 167 -8.51 -2.81 -13.51
CA LEU A 167 -9.28 -2.08 -14.51
C LEU A 167 -10.50 -1.37 -13.90
N ASN A 168 -11.15 -1.96 -12.90
CA ASN A 168 -12.24 -1.31 -12.15
C ASN A 168 -11.77 -0.03 -11.45
N ARG A 169 -10.58 -0.04 -10.85
CA ARG A 169 -9.98 1.16 -10.23
C ARG A 169 -9.52 2.17 -11.27
N LEU A 170 -8.98 1.69 -12.40
CA LEU A 170 -8.58 2.55 -13.51
C LEU A 170 -9.75 3.34 -14.09
N GLN A 171 -10.95 2.76 -14.16
CA GLN A 171 -12.17 3.45 -14.62
C GLN A 171 -12.56 4.64 -13.74
N LYS A 172 -12.08 4.69 -12.49
CA LYS A 172 -12.40 5.73 -11.51
C LYS A 172 -11.37 6.87 -11.47
N ILE A 173 -10.36 6.83 -12.34
CA ILE A 173 -9.37 7.91 -12.44
C ILE A 173 -10.04 9.22 -12.89
N SER A 174 -9.65 10.34 -12.28
CA SER A 174 -10.10 11.65 -12.72
C SER A 174 -9.20 12.17 -13.84
N TYR A 175 -9.66 12.08 -15.08
CA TYR A 175 -8.97 12.65 -16.24
C TYR A 175 -9.06 14.19 -16.28
N GLU A 176 -9.98 14.77 -15.54
CA GLU A 176 -10.21 16.21 -15.44
C GLU A 176 -8.99 16.88 -14.82
N LYS A 177 -8.36 16.26 -13.80
CA LYS A 177 -7.13 16.75 -13.19
C LYS A 177 -5.95 16.83 -14.15
N LEU A 178 -5.93 16.07 -15.25
CA LEU A 178 -4.81 16.11 -16.20
C LEU A 178 -4.57 17.49 -16.79
N ILE A 179 -5.65 18.25 -17.03
CA ILE A 179 -5.56 19.55 -17.71
C ILE A 179 -4.81 20.58 -16.85
N GLU A 180 -4.69 20.33 -15.54
CA GLU A 180 -3.98 21.19 -14.60
C GLU A 180 -2.46 21.05 -14.71
N TYR A 181 -1.96 19.98 -15.35
CA TYR A 181 -0.54 19.64 -15.38
C TYR A 181 0.08 19.87 -16.76
N ALA A 182 1.37 20.22 -16.77
CA ALA A 182 2.19 20.14 -17.97
C ALA A 182 2.39 18.67 -18.36
N PRO A 183 2.26 18.29 -19.64
CA PRO A 183 2.45 16.90 -20.07
C PRO A 183 3.85 16.37 -19.72
N ALA A 184 4.87 17.23 -19.78
CA ALA A 184 6.24 16.92 -19.38
C ALA A 184 6.39 16.59 -17.88
N HIS A 185 5.43 16.93 -17.02
CA HIS A 185 5.51 16.63 -15.58
C HIS A 185 4.75 15.37 -15.19
N ILE A 186 4.01 14.75 -16.12
CA ILE A 186 3.23 13.56 -15.82
C ILE A 186 4.10 12.33 -16.08
N SER A 187 4.43 11.63 -15.00
CA SER A 187 5.29 10.44 -15.05
C SER A 187 4.51 9.14 -15.23
N GLY A 188 3.25 9.08 -14.81
CA GLY A 188 2.46 7.85 -14.87
C GLY A 188 1.27 7.86 -13.92
N LEU A 189 0.97 6.67 -13.39
CA LEU A 189 -0.17 6.40 -12.53
C LEU A 189 0.26 5.65 -11.28
N GLU A 190 -0.35 5.98 -10.15
CA GLU A 190 -0.22 5.23 -8.90
C GLU A 190 -1.58 4.66 -8.50
N ASP A 191 -1.64 3.35 -8.21
CA ASP A 191 -2.82 2.69 -7.67
C ASP A 191 -2.98 3.12 -6.21
N ALA A 192 -3.93 4.00 -5.96
CA ALA A 192 -4.22 4.54 -4.63
C ALA A 192 -5.23 3.64 -3.90
N TRP A 193 -6.09 4.22 -3.04
CA TRP A 193 -7.03 3.46 -2.23
C TRP A 193 -8.11 2.74 -3.06
N ASN A 194 -8.88 3.50 -3.85
CA ASN A 194 -10.02 2.99 -4.64
C ASN A 194 -10.00 3.43 -6.11
N SER A 195 -8.94 4.11 -6.54
CA SER A 195 -8.74 4.64 -7.88
C SER A 195 -7.24 4.75 -8.18
N PHE A 196 -6.89 5.00 -9.43
CA PHE A 196 -5.56 5.48 -9.76
C PHE A 196 -5.48 7.00 -9.61
N ASP A 197 -4.33 7.50 -9.21
CA ASP A 197 -3.95 8.91 -9.19
C ASP A 197 -2.81 9.16 -10.18
N TRP A 198 -2.69 10.40 -10.65
CA TRP A 198 -1.60 10.82 -11.54
C TRP A 198 -0.31 11.01 -10.76
N ILE A 199 0.79 10.40 -11.23
CA ILE A 199 2.13 10.69 -10.71
C ILE A 199 2.64 11.93 -11.42
N VAL A 200 2.77 13.03 -10.68
CA VAL A 200 3.29 14.32 -11.17
C VAL A 200 4.62 14.61 -10.49
N SER A 201 5.65 14.94 -11.28
CA SER A 201 6.99 15.27 -10.82
C SER A 201 7.38 16.70 -11.19
N GLU A 202 8.29 17.29 -10.42
CA GLU A 202 8.90 18.58 -10.77
C GLU A 202 9.89 18.48 -11.94
N THR A 203 10.34 17.26 -12.26
CA THR A 203 11.26 16.97 -13.36
C THR A 203 10.52 16.62 -14.65
N TRP A 204 11.20 16.84 -15.78
CA TRP A 204 10.69 16.47 -17.09
C TRP A 204 10.70 14.95 -17.31
N ASN A 205 9.60 14.46 -17.85
CA ASN A 205 9.35 13.08 -18.24
C ASN A 205 9.09 13.03 -19.75
N LEU A 206 9.65 12.03 -20.44
CA LEU A 206 9.49 11.84 -21.89
C LEU A 206 8.39 10.84 -22.26
N GLY A 207 7.76 10.21 -21.28
CA GLY A 207 6.80 9.12 -21.45
C GLY A 207 5.60 9.52 -22.30
N LEU A 208 5.12 10.77 -22.23
CA LEU A 208 4.01 11.24 -23.06
C LEU A 208 4.44 11.91 -24.37
N LYS A 209 5.75 12.04 -24.63
CA LYS A 209 6.28 12.81 -25.77
C LYS A 209 5.79 12.25 -27.11
N SER A 210 5.93 10.95 -27.34
CA SER A 210 5.51 10.32 -28.60
C SER A 210 3.99 10.43 -28.83
N LEU A 211 3.20 10.32 -27.75
CA LEU A 211 1.75 10.50 -27.83
C LEU A 211 1.40 11.95 -28.17
N CYS A 212 2.11 12.91 -27.58
CA CYS A 212 1.93 14.33 -27.90
C CYS A 212 2.32 14.66 -29.34
N GLU A 213 3.42 14.08 -29.85
CA GLU A 213 3.88 14.26 -31.23
C GLU A 213 2.92 13.66 -32.26
N SER A 214 2.15 12.64 -31.88
CA SER A 214 1.09 12.07 -32.74
C SER A 214 -0.14 12.97 -32.87
N ILE A 215 -0.24 14.04 -32.08
CA ILE A 215 -1.35 14.97 -32.06
C ILE A 215 -0.94 16.23 -32.83
N SER A 216 -1.77 16.65 -33.78
CA SER A 216 -1.55 17.92 -34.50
C SER A 216 -1.69 19.10 -33.53
N CYS A 217 -0.55 19.61 -33.06
CA CYS A 217 -0.43 20.71 -32.12
C CYS A 217 0.76 21.59 -32.54
N ASN A 218 0.61 22.91 -32.45
CA ASN A 218 1.65 23.88 -32.82
C ASN A 218 2.65 24.19 -31.70
N PHE A 219 2.51 23.55 -30.54
CA PHE A 219 3.36 23.79 -29.38
C PHE A 219 4.38 22.66 -29.20
N SER A 220 5.61 23.01 -28.81
CA SER A 220 6.60 22.03 -28.39
C SER A 220 6.17 21.36 -27.09
N TYR A 221 6.47 20.07 -26.94
CA TYR A 221 6.12 19.28 -25.75
C TYR A 221 6.59 19.92 -24.44
N PHE A 222 7.80 20.49 -24.41
CA PHE A 222 8.38 21.13 -23.23
C PHE A 222 7.85 22.54 -22.97
N GLU A 223 7.19 23.15 -23.95
CA GLU A 223 6.59 24.49 -23.84
C GLU A 223 5.11 24.42 -23.41
N CYS A 224 4.51 23.22 -23.44
CA CYS A 224 3.15 23.02 -22.98
C CYS A 224 3.06 23.11 -21.45
N HIS A 225 2.32 24.10 -20.96
CA HIS A 225 2.02 24.23 -19.52
C HIS A 225 0.84 23.36 -19.06
N HIS A 226 0.00 22.91 -19.99
CA HIS A 226 -1.21 22.16 -19.71
C HIS A 226 -1.43 21.03 -20.72
N VAL A 227 -1.98 19.90 -20.27
CA VAL A 227 -2.47 18.84 -21.15
C VAL A 227 -3.65 19.36 -21.98
N CYS A 228 -3.50 19.34 -23.30
CA CYS A 228 -4.58 19.74 -24.20
C CYS A 228 -5.69 18.68 -24.28
N PRO A 229 -6.93 19.04 -24.68
CA PRO A 229 -8.03 18.10 -24.80
C PRO A 229 -7.74 16.89 -25.69
N SER A 230 -6.99 17.09 -26.78
CA SER A 230 -6.60 16.02 -27.70
C SER A 230 -5.70 14.99 -27.01
N LEU A 231 -4.73 15.42 -26.21
CA LEU A 231 -3.84 14.53 -25.47
C LEU A 231 -4.59 13.81 -24.34
N LYS A 232 -5.45 14.53 -23.60
CA LYS A 232 -6.33 13.92 -22.60
C LYS A 232 -7.15 12.77 -23.19
N ASN A 233 -7.81 13.02 -24.33
CA ASN A 233 -8.64 12.02 -24.99
C ASN A 233 -7.81 10.84 -25.52
N ALA A 234 -6.62 11.09 -26.03
CA ALA A 234 -5.71 10.04 -26.50
C ALA A 234 -5.27 9.13 -25.34
N ILE A 235 -4.88 9.71 -24.20
CA ILE A 235 -4.55 8.96 -22.98
C ILE A 235 -5.75 8.15 -22.52
N GLN A 236 -6.92 8.79 -22.34
CA GLN A 236 -8.14 8.14 -21.86
C GLN A 236 -8.56 6.95 -22.73
N LYS A 237 -8.41 7.06 -24.05
CA LYS A 237 -8.75 5.98 -24.99
C LYS A 237 -7.78 4.81 -24.91
N LYS A 238 -6.47 5.07 -24.87
CA LYS A 238 -5.43 4.03 -24.94
C LYS A 238 -5.13 3.36 -23.61
N LEU A 239 -5.26 4.10 -22.51
CA LEU A 239 -4.76 3.69 -21.21
C LEU A 239 -5.28 2.32 -20.73
N PRO A 240 -6.59 1.98 -20.80
CA PRO A 240 -7.07 0.67 -20.36
C PRO A 240 -6.39 -0.51 -21.06
N ALA A 241 -6.12 -0.36 -22.36
CA ALA A 241 -5.52 -1.42 -23.16
C ALA A 241 -4.01 -1.54 -22.89
N LEU A 242 -3.33 -0.41 -22.64
CA LEU A 242 -1.93 -0.40 -22.19
C LEU A 242 -1.77 -1.05 -20.81
N VAL A 243 -2.63 -0.71 -19.85
CA VAL A 243 -2.61 -1.31 -18.50
C VAL A 243 -2.87 -2.81 -18.59
N LYS A 244 -3.85 -3.24 -19.40
CA LYS A 244 -4.12 -4.66 -19.63
C LYS A 244 -2.91 -5.41 -20.19
N LYS A 245 -2.25 -4.84 -21.20
CA LYS A 245 -1.07 -5.44 -21.82
C LYS A 245 0.11 -5.47 -20.84
N HIS A 246 0.36 -4.37 -20.13
CA HIS A 246 1.38 -4.29 -19.09
C HIS A 246 1.18 -5.37 -18.02
N HIS A 247 -0.04 -5.49 -17.49
CA HIS A 247 -0.37 -6.50 -16.47
C HIS A 247 -0.12 -7.92 -16.96
N SER A 248 -0.43 -8.22 -18.23
CA SER A 248 -0.16 -9.55 -18.81
C SER A 248 1.33 -9.89 -18.97
N ILE A 249 2.21 -8.90 -19.11
CA ILE A 249 3.65 -9.10 -19.32
C ILE A 249 4.39 -9.10 -17.98
N TYR A 250 4.10 -8.12 -17.13
CA TYR A 250 4.89 -7.83 -15.92
C TYR A 250 4.15 -8.15 -14.63
N GLY A 251 2.92 -8.65 -14.71
CA GLY A 251 2.03 -8.79 -13.56
C GLY A 251 1.59 -7.45 -13.00
N TYR A 252 1.09 -7.49 -11.77
CA TYR A 252 0.65 -6.30 -11.06
C TYR A 252 1.83 -5.39 -10.67
N LYS A 253 1.63 -4.07 -10.86
CA LYS A 253 2.47 -3.01 -10.30
C LYS A 253 1.56 -1.93 -9.72
N ASN A 254 1.91 -1.43 -8.55
CA ASN A 254 1.21 -0.31 -7.91
C ASN A 254 1.54 1.05 -8.56
N GLN A 255 2.62 1.13 -9.35
CA GLN A 255 2.94 2.29 -10.16
C GLN A 255 3.14 1.88 -11.62
N LEU A 256 2.54 2.65 -12.53
CA LEU A 256 2.58 2.42 -13.98
C LEU A 256 3.14 3.67 -14.64
N LEU A 257 4.42 3.65 -14.99
CA LEU A 257 5.08 4.79 -15.62
C LEU A 257 4.73 4.84 -17.10
N PHE A 258 4.53 6.05 -17.65
CA PHE A 258 4.26 6.21 -19.08
C PHE A 258 5.41 5.74 -19.96
N SER A 259 6.66 5.83 -19.48
CA SER A 259 7.81 5.24 -20.17
C SER A 259 7.64 3.74 -20.40
N ASP A 260 7.09 3.01 -19.42
CA ASP A 260 6.87 1.57 -19.51
C ASP A 260 5.64 1.25 -20.38
N LEU A 261 4.55 2.00 -20.17
CA LEU A 261 3.30 1.81 -20.92
C LEU A 261 3.47 2.11 -22.42
N ILE A 262 4.25 3.13 -22.78
CA ILE A 262 4.48 3.49 -24.19
C ILE A 262 5.50 2.56 -24.85
N ARG A 263 6.50 2.05 -24.12
CA ARG A 263 7.42 1.03 -24.64
C ARG A 263 6.66 -0.20 -25.14
N ILE A 264 5.59 -0.59 -24.43
CA ILE A 264 4.72 -1.69 -24.84
C ILE A 264 4.06 -1.43 -26.20
N MET A 265 3.68 -0.18 -26.51
CA MET A 265 3.12 0.16 -27.83
C MET A 265 4.15 -0.03 -28.95
N SER A 266 5.39 0.40 -28.72
CA SER A 266 6.45 0.27 -29.73
C SER A 266 6.88 -1.18 -29.97
N GLU A 267 6.89 -2.01 -28.92
CA GLU A 267 7.41 -3.38 -28.99
C GLU A 267 6.35 -4.39 -29.44
N TYR A 268 5.07 -4.14 -29.16
CA TYR A 268 4.00 -5.13 -29.38
C TYR A 268 2.91 -4.67 -30.35
N GLY A 269 3.12 -3.57 -31.06
CA GLY A 269 2.20 -3.01 -32.04
C GLY A 269 1.10 -2.12 -31.44
N ASP A 270 0.37 -1.42 -32.31
CA ASP A 270 -0.68 -0.49 -31.91
C ASP A 270 -1.79 -1.21 -31.10
N VAL A 271 -1.95 -0.76 -29.86
CA VAL A 271 -3.07 -1.07 -28.96
C VAL A 271 -4.13 0.04 -29.06
#